data_AF-A0A3C0BHG5-F1
#
_entry.id   AF-A0A3C0BHG5-F1
#
_cell.length_a   1.000
_cell.length_b   1.000
_cell.length_c   1.000
_cell.angle_alpha   90.00
_cell.angle_beta   90.00
_cell.angle_gamma   90.00
#
_symmetry.space_group_name_H-M   'P 1'
#
loop_
_entity.id
_entity.type
_entity.pdbx_description
1 polymer ?
#
loop_
_entity_poly.entity_id
_entity_poly.type
_entity_poly.pdbx_seq_one_letter_code
_entity_poly.pdbx_strand_id
1 'polypeptide(L)' 'MLKDELPKIVTGSVPGPECKKVLERRKNAIPSAIGNNYPCVIKRGAGAVFEDLDGNIFLDWVGGVG' A
#
# COMPACT_ATOMS: atom_id res chain seq x y z
N MET A 1 0.90 -4.07 18.76
CA MET A 1 1.78 -3.25 17.88
C MET A 1 1.39 -3.56 16.44
N LEU A 2 1.87 -2.83 15.42
CA LEU A 2 1.44 -3.08 14.02
C LEU A 2 1.64 -4.55 13.59
N LYS A 3 2.74 -5.19 14.02
CA LYS A 3 3.03 -6.61 13.76
C LYS A 3 2.00 -7.60 14.30
N ASP A 4 1.16 -7.18 15.25
CA ASP A 4 0.14 -7.99 15.93
C ASP A 4 -1.28 -7.64 15.44
N GLU A 5 -1.42 -6.69 14.51
CA GLU A 5 -2.71 -6.27 13.94
C GLU A 5 -3.20 -7.28 12.89
N LEU A 6 -4.52 -7.48 12.82
CA LEU A 6 -5.15 -8.29 11.78
C LEU A 6 -5.42 -7.46 10.51
N PRO A 7 -5.50 -8.10 9.33
CA PRO A 7 -5.88 -7.41 8.09
C PRO A 7 -7.22 -6.67 8.26
N LYS A 8 -7.26 -5.43 7.77
CA LYS A 8 -8.43 -4.56 7.94
C LYS A 8 -8.49 -3.56 6.80
N ILE A 9 -9.56 -3.60 6.01
CA ILE A 9 -9.87 -2.58 5.01
C ILE A 9 -10.90 -1.62 5.60
N VAL A 10 -10.53 -0.35 5.71
CA VAL A 10 -11.38 0.71 6.27
C VAL A 10 -11.94 1.65 5.20
N THR A 11 -11.41 1.57 3.97
CA THR A 11 -11.91 2.33 2.83
C THR A 11 -12.98 1.56 2.05
N GLY A 12 -13.89 2.29 1.39
CA GLY A 12 -14.88 1.67 0.48
C GLY A 12 -14.27 1.11 -0.82
N SER A 13 -13.02 1.44 -1.11
CA SER A 13 -12.25 0.92 -2.25
C SER A 13 -10.76 0.93 -1.92
N VAL A 14 -10.00 0.02 -2.53
CA VAL A 14 -8.53 0.05 -2.55
C VAL A 14 -8.11 0.29 -4.01
N PRO A 15 -7.41 1.39 -4.36
CA PRO A 15 -6.85 2.41 -3.47
C PRO A 15 -7.91 3.34 -2.85
N GLY A 16 -7.62 3.85 -1.65
CA GLY A 16 -8.34 4.98 -1.06
C GLY A 16 -7.86 6.34 -1.62
N PRO A 17 -8.42 7.46 -1.13
CA PRO A 17 -8.13 8.79 -1.66
C PRO A 17 -6.66 9.22 -1.54
N GLU A 18 -5.97 8.89 -0.45
CA GLU A 18 -4.57 9.28 -0.25
C GLU A 18 -3.63 8.43 -1.11
N CYS A 19 -3.85 7.11 -1.18
CA CYS A 19 -3.09 6.28 -2.12
C CYS A 19 -3.32 6.72 -3.57
N LYS A 20 -4.56 7.04 -3.98
CA LYS A 20 -4.87 7.54 -5.34
C LYS A 20 -4.05 8.77 -5.71
N LYS A 21 -3.96 9.77 -4.82
CA LYS A 21 -3.17 11.00 -5.05
C LYS A 21 -1.71 10.67 -5.36
N VAL A 22 -1.09 9.78 -4.59
CA VAL A 22 0.32 9.43 -4.77
C VAL A 22 0.53 8.57 -6.02
N LEU A 23 -0.37 7.64 -6.31
CA LEU A 23 -0.32 6.80 -7.51
C LEU A 23 -0.47 7.64 -8.80
N GLU A 24 -1.37 8.62 -8.82
CA GLU A 24 -1.48 9.55 -9.96
C GLU A 24 -0.24 10.44 -10.12
N ARG A 25 0.33 10.94 -9.00
CA ARG A 25 1.61 11.67 -9.06
C ARG A 25 2.72 10.80 -9.62
N ARG A 26 2.81 9.53 -9.19
CA ARG A 26 3.76 8.55 -9.71
C ARG A 26 3.60 8.36 -11.21
N LYS A 27 2.37 8.15 -11.68
CA LYS A 27 2.04 7.95 -13.10
C LYS A 27 2.55 9.10 -13.99
N ASN A 28 2.49 10.33 -13.48
CA ASN A 28 2.96 11.52 -14.22
C ASN A 28 4.47 11.77 -14.11
N ALA A 29 5.15 11.16 -13.13
CA ALA A 29 6.56 11.46 -12.82
C ALA A 29 7.54 10.31 -13.17
N ILE A 30 7.04 9.09 -13.36
CA ILE A 30 7.88 7.90 -13.56
C ILE A 30 7.66 7.32 -14.97
N PRO A 31 8.73 6.91 -15.69
CA PRO A 31 8.61 6.24 -16.97
C PRO A 31 7.72 4.98 -16.89
N SER A 32 6.91 4.75 -17.91
CA SER A 32 5.96 3.63 -17.97
C SER A 32 6.62 2.25 -17.91
N ALA A 33 7.91 2.15 -18.26
CA ALA A 33 8.70 0.92 -18.15
C ALA A 33 8.85 0.43 -16.69
N ILE A 34 8.70 1.31 -15.69
CA ILE A 34 8.77 0.94 -14.27
C ILE A 34 7.36 0.71 -13.72
N GLY A 35 6.85 -0.50 -13.97
CA GLY A 35 5.51 -0.94 -13.56
C GLY A 35 5.29 -0.93 -12.05
N ASN A 36 4.04 -0.71 -11.64
CA ASN A 36 3.56 -0.95 -10.28
C ASN A 36 2.08 -1.33 -10.33
N ASN A 37 1.77 -2.57 -9.93
CA ASN A 37 0.39 -3.08 -9.93
C ASN A 37 -0.26 -3.01 -8.55
N TYR A 38 0.46 -2.58 -7.51
CA TYR A 38 -0.08 -2.52 -6.17
C TYR A 38 -0.99 -1.29 -5.99
N PRO A 39 -2.28 -1.48 -5.62
CA PRO A 39 -3.24 -0.40 -5.45
C PRO A 39 -3.10 0.28 -4.07
N CYS A 40 -1.90 0.38 -3.53
CA CYS A 40 -1.64 0.90 -2.19
C CYS A 40 -0.28 1.62 -2.14
N VAL A 41 -0.11 2.48 -1.14
CA VAL A 41 1.15 3.17 -0.84
C VAL A 41 1.46 2.96 0.63
N ILE A 42 2.59 2.33 0.93
CA ILE A 42 2.97 1.95 2.29
C ILE A 42 3.27 3.19 3.12
N LYS A 43 2.63 3.29 4.29
CA LYS A 43 2.91 4.28 5.34
C LYS A 43 3.91 3.75 6.35
N ARG A 44 3.74 2.50 6.78
CA ARG A 44 4.64 1.79 7.71
C ARG A 44 4.43 0.27 7.60
N GLY A 45 5.46 -0.50 7.94
CA GLY A 45 5.42 -1.98 8.00
C GLY A 45 6.09 -2.52 9.26
N ALA A 46 5.62 -3.66 9.76
CA ALA A 46 6.21 -4.38 10.89
C ALA A 46 5.85 -5.86 10.83
N GLY A 47 6.85 -6.76 10.94
CA GLY A 47 6.64 -8.19 10.74
C GLY A 47 6.08 -8.46 9.35
N ALA A 48 5.01 -9.26 9.27
CA ALA A 48 4.31 -9.54 8.02
C ALA A 48 3.15 -8.56 7.74
N VAL A 49 3.05 -7.41 8.42
CA VAL A 49 1.91 -6.49 8.32
C VAL A 49 2.36 -5.12 7.85
N PHE A 50 1.61 -4.50 6.94
CA PHE A 50 1.80 -3.10 6.59
C PHE A 50 0.50 -2.29 6.60
N GLU A 51 0.63 -1.01 6.94
CA GLU A 51 -0.42 0.01 6.85
C GLU A 51 -0.18 0.88 5.61
N ASP A 52 -1.21 1.10 4.79
CA ASP A 52 -1.15 2.05 3.69
C ASP A 52 -1.45 3.50 4.13
N LEU A 53 -1.37 4.47 3.22
CA LEU A 53 -1.67 5.88 3.53
C LEU A 53 -3.13 6.14 3.92
N ASP A 54 -4.05 5.25 3.53
CA ASP A 54 -5.47 5.36 3.82
C ASP A 54 -5.86 4.65 5.14
N GLY A 55 -4.89 4.05 5.84
CA GLY A 55 -5.10 3.35 7.11
C GLY A 55 -5.57 1.90 6.95
N ASN A 56 -5.54 1.35 5.74
CA ASN A 56 -5.80 -0.07 5.52
C ASN A 56 -4.60 -0.90 6.02
N ILE A 57 -4.90 -2.05 6.62
CA ILE A 57 -3.91 -3.00 7.13
C ILE A 57 -3.92 -4.24 6.23
N PHE A 58 -2.75 -4.59 5.70
CA PHE A 58 -2.54 -5.71 4.81
C PHE A 58 -1.54 -6.71 5.40
N LEU A 59 -1.72 -7.99 5.06
CA LEU A 59 -0.72 -9.03 5.27
C LEU A 59 0.22 -9.08 4.06
N ASP A 60 1.52 -8.99 4.30
CA ASP A 60 2.58 -9.07 3.30
C ASP A 60 2.97 -10.53 3.04
N TRP A 61 2.66 -11.02 1.85
CA TRP A 61 3.07 -12.33 1.34
C TRP A 61 4.24 -12.29 0.36
N VAL A 62 4.78 -11.09 0.11
CA VAL A 62 5.82 -10.83 -0.89
C VAL A 62 7.18 -10.68 -0.23
N GLY A 63 7.22 -10.14 1.00
CA GLY A 63 8.47 -9.87 1.73
C GLY A 63 9.37 -8.84 1.04
N GLY A 64 8.84 -8.09 0.08
CA GLY A 64 9.65 -7.18 -0.74
C GLY A 64 10.63 -7.89 -1.68
N VAL A 65 10.20 -9.02 -2.29
CA VAL A 65 10.98 -9.85 -3.23
C VAL A 65 11.87 -10.89 -2.53
N GLY A 66 11.34 -11.56 -1.50
CA GLY A 66 11.98 -12.70 -0.83
C GLY A 66 12.67 -12.36 0.47
#